data_AF-A0A521WN06-F1
#
_entry.id   AF-A0A521WN06-F1
#
_cell.length_a   1.000
_cell.length_b   1.000
_cell.length_c   1.000
_cell.angle_alpha   90.00
_cell.angle_beta   90.00
_cell.angle_gamma   90.00
#
_symmetry.space_group_name_H-M   'P 1'
#
loop_
_entity.id
_entity.type
_entity.pdbx_description
1 polymer ?
#
loop_
_entity_poly.entity_id
_entity_poly.type
_entity_poly.pdbx_seq_one_letter_code
_entity_poly.pdbx_strand_id
1 'polypeptide(L)'
;MVSHWCAITPITYYGKSDELLTPFEFEKGVVLSLLPDWFNQEKFLVHLDEATRRNMLGGDIRFAFMVEYWAEALGSPDPEWQGDEDLSIQIAKYDAITLANLALWLAKPTSLGFNVLFHLDKFPEEKNIRWFSQVDRIIPHFMYENEHLTL
;
A
#
# COMPACT_ATOMS: atom_id res chain seq x y z
N MET A 1 -8.21 9.35 -22.41
CA MET A 1 -7.49 10.50 -21.82
C MET A 1 -6.69 9.93 -20.68
N VAL A 2 -5.37 10.12 -20.69
CA VAL A 2 -4.50 9.65 -19.61
C VAL A 2 -4.82 10.46 -18.35
N SER A 3 -5.08 9.78 -17.24
CA SER A 3 -5.30 10.40 -15.93
C SER A 3 -4.20 10.00 -14.96
N HIS A 4 -4.05 10.77 -13.89
CA HIS A 4 -3.10 10.51 -12.83
C HIS A 4 -3.74 9.62 -11.76
N TRP A 5 -3.01 8.59 -11.34
CA TRP A 5 -3.46 7.55 -10.43
C TRP A 5 -2.51 7.42 -9.24
N CYS A 6 -3.04 6.91 -8.14
CA CYS A 6 -2.26 6.52 -6.98
C CYS A 6 -2.73 5.13 -6.51
N ALA A 7 -1.79 4.21 -6.35
CA ALA A 7 -2.01 3.04 -5.51
C ALA A 7 -1.55 3.40 -4.10
N ILE A 8 -2.40 3.17 -3.10
CA ILE A 8 -2.08 3.46 -1.70
C ILE A 8 -2.54 2.30 -0.83
N THR A 9 -1.70 1.93 0.12
CA THR A 9 -2.06 0.96 1.14
C THR A 9 -1.70 1.49 2.53
N PRO A 10 -2.71 1.71 3.40
CA PRO A 10 -2.45 2.03 4.79
C PRO A 10 -1.82 0.84 5.51
N ILE A 11 -0.84 1.13 6.34
CA ILE A 11 -0.03 0.14 7.03
C ILE A 11 -0.57 -0.09 8.44
N THR A 12 -0.76 -1.36 8.77
CA THR A 12 -0.99 -1.82 10.14
C THR A 12 0.35 -2.20 10.74
N TYR A 13 0.67 -1.62 11.89
CA TYR A 13 1.91 -1.88 12.62
C TYR A 13 1.61 -1.94 14.12
N TYR A 14 2.11 -2.98 14.80
CA TYR A 14 1.85 -3.21 16.23
C TYR A 14 3.03 -2.85 17.13
N GLY A 15 4.18 -2.47 16.54
CA GLY A 15 5.34 -1.99 17.28
C GLY A 15 5.25 -0.51 17.66
N LYS A 16 6.33 0.04 18.25
CA LYS A 16 6.41 1.46 18.59
C LYS A 16 6.65 2.28 17.33
N SER A 17 5.71 3.15 16.98
CA SER A 17 5.68 3.91 15.72
C SER A 17 6.71 5.05 15.63
N ASP A 18 7.45 5.32 16.70
CA ASP A 18 8.34 6.49 16.82
C ASP A 18 9.70 6.33 16.09
N GLU A 19 9.95 5.19 15.43
CA GLU A 19 11.28 4.83 14.91
C GLU A 19 11.36 4.68 13.38
N LEU A 20 10.25 4.77 12.64
CA LEU A 20 10.28 4.61 11.19
C LEU A 20 10.70 5.92 10.49
N LEU A 21 11.89 5.92 9.90
CA LEU A 21 12.33 7.04 9.05
C LEU A 21 11.51 7.08 7.77
N THR A 22 10.75 8.16 7.60
CA THR A 22 9.93 8.42 6.41
C THR A 22 10.15 9.85 5.90
N PRO A 23 10.04 10.11 4.58
CA PRO A 23 9.76 9.13 3.52
C PRO A 23 10.97 8.23 3.20
N PHE A 24 10.69 7.01 2.74
CA PHE A 24 11.70 6.09 2.23
C PHE A 24 11.26 5.58 0.85
N GLU A 25 12.16 5.68 -0.13
CA GLU A 25 11.90 5.27 -1.51
C GLU A 25 12.45 3.86 -1.77
N PHE A 26 11.59 3.02 -2.31
CA PHE A 26 11.93 1.73 -2.87
C PHE A 26 12.02 1.84 -4.40
N GLU A 27 12.53 0.79 -5.03
CA GLU A 27 12.48 0.64 -6.48
C GLU A 27 11.04 0.74 -7.03
N LYS A 28 10.93 1.03 -8.33
CA LYS A 28 9.65 1.19 -9.04
C LYS A 28 8.74 2.31 -8.50
N GLY A 29 9.33 3.29 -7.80
CA GLY A 29 8.63 4.48 -7.33
C GLY A 29 7.71 4.24 -6.13
N VAL A 30 7.88 3.12 -5.42
CA VAL A 30 7.12 2.85 -4.20
C VAL A 30 7.71 3.67 -3.06
N VAL A 31 6.87 4.43 -2.37
CA VAL A 31 7.27 5.28 -1.24
C VAL A 31 6.59 4.79 0.02
N LEU A 32 7.37 4.55 1.07
CA LEU A 32 6.89 4.43 2.43
C LEU A 32 6.85 5.82 3.06
N SER A 33 5.67 6.27 3.49
CA SER A 33 5.47 7.62 4.02
C SER A 33 4.48 7.62 5.18
N LEU A 34 4.30 8.78 5.82
CA LEU A 34 3.16 9.00 6.70
C LEU A 34 1.86 8.84 5.91
N LEU A 35 0.82 8.32 6.56
CA LEU A 35 -0.52 8.25 5.99
C LEU A 35 -0.94 9.69 5.67
N PRO A 36 -1.27 10.01 4.41
CA PRO A 36 -1.60 11.38 4.05
C PRO A 36 -2.89 11.85 4.73
N ASP A 37 -2.93 13.13 5.15
CA ASP A 37 -4.09 13.73 5.82
C ASP A 37 -5.39 13.67 4.97
N TRP A 38 -5.25 13.58 3.65
CA TRP A 38 -6.39 13.46 2.75
C TRP A 38 -7.00 12.05 2.74
N PHE A 39 -6.31 11.04 3.27
CA PHE A 39 -6.80 9.67 3.32
C PHE A 39 -7.93 9.57 4.35
N ASN A 40 -9.16 9.78 3.87
CA ASN A 40 -10.33 9.69 4.71
C ASN A 40 -10.70 8.22 4.95
N GLN A 41 -10.28 7.68 6.08
CA GLN A 41 -10.54 6.30 6.48
C GLN A 41 -12.05 5.97 6.50
N GLU A 42 -12.90 6.86 7.00
CA GLU A 42 -14.34 6.59 7.06
C GLU A 42 -14.96 6.44 5.67
N LYS A 43 -14.58 7.32 4.74
CA LYS A 43 -15.06 7.28 3.35
C LYS A 43 -14.52 6.06 2.61
N PHE A 44 -13.26 5.70 2.80
CA PHE A 44 -12.59 4.68 1.99
C PHE A 44 -12.85 3.26 2.49
N LEU A 45 -13.05 3.10 3.80
CA LEU A 45 -13.24 1.78 4.41
C LEU A 45 -14.69 1.29 4.38
N VAL A 46 -15.66 2.12 3.98
CA VAL A 46 -17.09 1.75 3.92
C VAL A 46 -17.37 0.59 2.95
N HIS A 47 -16.50 0.39 1.97
CA HIS A 47 -16.62 -0.67 0.96
C HIS A 47 -15.95 -1.98 1.37
N LEU A 48 -15.25 -2.01 2.50
CA LEU A 48 -14.58 -3.20 2.99
C LEU A 48 -15.51 -4.04 3.86
N ASP A 49 -15.19 -5.32 4.01
CA ASP A 49 -15.86 -6.18 4.98
C ASP A 49 -15.66 -5.64 6.40
N GLU A 50 -16.56 -6.05 7.30
CA GLU A 50 -16.59 -5.54 8.66
C GLU A 50 -15.32 -5.85 9.45
N ALA A 51 -14.70 -7.01 9.23
CA ALA A 51 -13.49 -7.41 9.95
C ALA A 51 -12.30 -6.57 9.51
N THR A 52 -12.09 -6.40 8.20
CA THR A 52 -11.04 -5.53 7.67
C THR A 52 -11.23 -4.10 8.11
N ARG A 53 -12.47 -3.58 8.05
CA ARG A 53 -12.80 -2.22 8.51
C ARG A 53 -12.52 -2.04 10.00
N ARG A 54 -12.89 -3.01 10.85
CA ARG A 54 -12.58 -2.95 12.30
C ARG A 54 -11.09 -2.98 12.58
N ASN A 55 -10.33 -3.82 11.89
CA ASN A 55 -8.87 -3.88 12.04
C ASN A 55 -8.22 -2.54 11.65
N MET A 56 -8.69 -1.96 10.54
CA MET A 56 -8.23 -0.67 10.04
C MET A 56 -8.54 0.49 11.00
N LEU A 57 -9.77 0.56 11.54
CA LEU A 57 -10.18 1.62 12.47
C LEU A 57 -9.62 1.45 13.90
N GLY A 58 -9.29 0.22 14.30
CA GLY A 58 -8.75 -0.08 15.62
C GLY A 58 -7.22 -0.06 15.71
N GLY A 59 -6.51 0.02 14.58
CA GLY A 59 -5.05 0.03 14.52
C GLY A 59 -4.44 1.44 14.55
N ASP A 60 -3.18 1.54 14.99
CA ASP A 60 -2.38 2.77 14.87
C ASP A 60 -1.85 2.93 13.43
N ILE A 61 -2.73 3.36 12.52
CA ILE A 61 -2.41 3.49 11.09
C ILE A 61 -1.82 4.87 10.83
N ARG A 62 -0.51 4.95 10.91
CA ARG A 62 0.26 6.20 10.69
C ARG A 62 1.03 6.24 9.39
N PHE A 63 1.21 5.09 8.74
CA PHE A 63 2.07 4.97 7.57
C PHE A 63 1.28 4.42 6.39
N ALA A 64 1.81 4.63 5.20
CA ALA A 64 1.31 4.03 3.97
C ALA A 64 2.45 3.73 3.00
N PHE A 65 2.28 2.67 2.20
CA PHE A 65 2.97 2.58 0.93
C PHE A 65 2.14 3.27 -0.14
N MET A 66 2.80 4.01 -1.01
CA MET A 66 2.19 4.72 -2.12
C MET A 66 3.02 4.54 -3.39
N VAL A 67 2.35 4.49 -4.53
CA VAL A 67 2.99 4.64 -5.83
C VAL A 67 2.05 5.39 -6.76
N GLU A 68 2.57 6.46 -7.34
CA GLU A 68 1.86 7.28 -8.31
C GLU A 68 2.19 6.81 -9.74
N TYR A 69 1.20 6.85 -10.63
CA TYR A 69 1.37 6.41 -12.01
C TYR A 69 0.33 7.03 -12.93
N TRP A 70 0.59 6.98 -14.24
CA TRP A 70 -0.33 7.47 -15.26
C TRP A 70 -0.99 6.28 -15.97
N ALA A 71 -2.31 6.32 -16.11
CA ALA A 71 -3.07 5.30 -16.83
C ALA A 71 -4.30 5.90 -17.51
N GLU A 72 -4.74 5.31 -18.62
CA GLU A 72 -5.95 5.75 -19.30
C GLU A 72 -7.21 5.30 -18.57
N ALA A 73 -7.18 4.10 -18.00
CA ALA A 73 -8.30 3.49 -17.29
C ALA A 73 -7.83 2.41 -16.30
N LEU A 74 -8.78 1.90 -15.52
CA LEU A 74 -8.59 0.65 -14.78
C LEU A 74 -8.38 -0.50 -15.78
N GLY A 75 -7.34 -1.31 -15.58
CA GLY A 75 -7.01 -2.41 -16.48
C GLY A 75 -6.15 -2.01 -17.69
N SER A 76 -5.69 -0.76 -17.77
CA SER A 76 -4.71 -0.35 -18.80
C SER A 76 -3.45 -1.22 -18.71
N PRO A 77 -2.90 -1.67 -19.86
CA PRO A 77 -1.68 -2.48 -19.87
C PRO A 77 -0.51 -1.69 -19.31
N ASP A 78 0.39 -2.37 -18.58
CA ASP A 78 1.64 -1.78 -18.12
C ASP A 78 2.63 -1.66 -19.29
N PRO A 79 3.04 -0.44 -19.68
CA PRO A 79 4.00 -0.26 -20.76
C PRO A 79 5.41 -0.78 -20.45
N GLU A 80 5.75 -1.01 -19.17
CA GLU A 80 7.04 -1.57 -18.76
C GLU A 80 7.05 -3.10 -18.70
N TRP A 81 5.88 -3.75 -18.85
CA TRP A 81 5.78 -5.19 -18.76
C TRP A 81 6.34 -5.87 -20.01
N GLN A 82 7.18 -6.89 -19.80
CA GLN A 82 7.87 -7.64 -20.85
C GLN A 82 7.48 -9.14 -20.88
N GLY A 83 6.50 -9.55 -20.08
CA GLY A 83 6.03 -10.94 -20.08
C GLY A 83 5.05 -11.24 -21.22
N ASP A 84 4.75 -12.52 -21.39
CA ASP A 84 3.98 -13.02 -22.53
C ASP A 84 2.48 -12.68 -22.49
N GLU A 85 1.91 -12.53 -21.29
CA GLU A 85 0.51 -12.15 -21.09
C GLU A 85 0.39 -10.68 -20.68
N ASP A 86 -0.60 -9.95 -21.18
CA ASP A 86 -0.83 -8.55 -20.81
C ASP A 86 -1.05 -8.40 -19.30
N LEU A 87 -0.16 -7.66 -18.63
CA LEU A 87 -0.29 -7.29 -17.22
C LEU A 87 -0.84 -5.88 -17.13
N SER A 88 -1.90 -5.67 -16.34
CA SER A 88 -2.36 -4.30 -16.08
C SER A 88 -1.37 -3.54 -15.19
N ILE A 89 -1.25 -2.23 -15.42
CA ILE A 89 -0.41 -1.35 -14.59
C ILE A 89 -0.83 -1.38 -13.11
N GLN A 90 -2.12 -1.59 -12.82
CA GLN A 90 -2.61 -1.72 -11.45
C GLN A 90 -2.05 -2.96 -10.75
N ILE A 91 -2.03 -4.11 -11.43
CA ILE A 91 -1.42 -5.34 -10.90
C ILE A 91 0.09 -5.15 -10.71
N ALA A 92 0.78 -4.55 -11.68
CA ALA A 92 2.21 -4.30 -11.55
C ALA A 92 2.55 -3.38 -10.35
N LYS A 93 1.71 -2.37 -10.07
CA LYS A 93 1.90 -1.50 -8.89
C LYS A 93 1.54 -2.21 -7.58
N TYR A 94 0.55 -3.07 -7.59
CA TYR A 94 0.24 -3.96 -6.47
C TYR A 94 1.44 -4.87 -6.13
N ASP A 95 2.05 -5.49 -7.15
CA ASP A 95 3.21 -6.36 -6.97
C ASP A 95 4.43 -5.57 -6.47
N ALA A 96 4.67 -4.38 -7.00
CA ALA A 96 5.76 -3.51 -6.54
C ALA A 96 5.64 -3.17 -5.06
N ILE A 97 4.44 -2.80 -4.59
CA ILE A 97 4.18 -2.53 -3.17
C ILE A 97 4.36 -3.81 -2.32
N THR A 98 3.86 -4.95 -2.80
CA THR A 98 4.00 -6.24 -2.10
C THR A 98 5.46 -6.64 -1.95
N LEU A 99 6.27 -6.44 -3.00
CA LEU A 99 7.71 -6.68 -2.98
C LEU A 99 8.45 -5.72 -2.06
N ALA A 100 8.08 -4.44 -2.01
CA ALA A 100 8.65 -3.47 -1.07
C ALA A 100 8.39 -3.90 0.38
N ASN A 101 7.16 -4.32 0.69
CA ASN A 101 6.79 -4.84 2.00
C ASN A 101 7.55 -6.14 2.34
N LEU A 102 7.68 -7.06 1.39
CA LEU A 102 8.45 -8.30 1.58
C LEU A 102 9.95 -8.00 1.77
N ALA A 103 10.53 -7.09 1.00
CA ALA A 103 11.93 -6.69 1.13
C ALA A 103 12.21 -6.10 2.51
N LEU A 104 11.31 -5.24 3.00
CA LEU A 104 11.36 -4.70 4.35
C LEU A 104 11.36 -5.83 5.39
N TRP A 105 10.43 -6.78 5.25
CA TRP A 105 10.31 -7.91 6.17
C TRP A 105 11.54 -8.83 6.13
N LEU A 106 12.12 -9.08 4.95
CA LEU A 106 13.34 -9.89 4.80
C LEU A 106 14.56 -9.22 5.42
N ALA A 107 14.66 -7.89 5.32
CA ALA A 107 15.71 -7.11 5.97
C ALA A 107 15.53 -7.10 7.49
N LYS A 108 14.29 -6.93 7.96
CA LYS A 108 13.96 -6.90 9.38
C LYS A 108 12.53 -7.41 9.62
N PRO A 109 12.36 -8.66 10.08
CA PRO A 109 11.04 -9.23 10.32
C PRO A 109 10.27 -8.40 11.36
N THR A 110 9.10 -7.90 10.95
CA THR A 110 8.28 -6.95 11.73
C THR A 110 6.80 -7.19 11.46
N SER A 111 5.91 -6.75 12.35
CA SER A 111 4.46 -6.76 12.09
C SER A 111 4.00 -5.69 11.09
N LEU A 112 4.89 -4.83 10.60
CA LEU A 112 4.58 -3.85 9.56
C LEU A 112 4.09 -4.57 8.31
N GLY A 113 2.87 -4.26 7.91
CA GLY A 113 2.28 -4.78 6.68
C GLY A 113 0.91 -4.17 6.44
N PHE A 114 0.20 -4.66 5.44
CA PHE A 114 -1.10 -4.10 5.07
C PHE A 114 -2.10 -5.17 4.67
N ASN A 115 -3.40 -4.87 4.85
CA ASN A 115 -4.50 -5.78 4.51
C ASN A 115 -5.28 -5.38 3.27
N VAL A 116 -5.10 -4.14 2.81
CA VAL A 116 -5.88 -3.59 1.71
C VAL A 116 -5.05 -2.62 0.90
N LEU A 117 -5.14 -2.73 -0.43
CA LEU A 117 -4.57 -1.76 -1.36
C LEU A 117 -5.69 -1.11 -2.15
N PHE A 118 -5.65 0.21 -2.28
CA PHE A 118 -6.60 0.99 -3.07
C PHE A 118 -5.94 1.55 -4.31
N HIS A 119 -6.66 1.52 -5.44
CA HIS A 119 -6.33 2.30 -6.63
C HIS A 119 -7.29 3.48 -6.75
N LEU A 120 -6.71 4.68 -6.76
CA LEU A 120 -7.41 5.95 -6.89
C LEU A 120 -7.14 6.54 -8.26
N ASP A 121 -8.18 7.03 -8.96
CA ASP A 121 -8.03 7.86 -10.16
C ASP A 121 -8.20 9.35 -9.86
N LYS A 122 -7.81 10.18 -10.84
CA LYS A 122 -7.87 11.65 -10.77
C LYS A 122 -7.17 12.19 -9.52
N PHE A 123 -5.99 11.65 -9.27
CA PHE A 123 -5.15 12.07 -8.17
C PHE A 123 -4.37 13.35 -8.56
N PRO A 124 -4.23 14.36 -7.68
CA PRO A 124 -4.75 14.46 -6.31
C PRO A 124 -6.12 15.16 -6.22
N GLU A 125 -6.77 15.56 -7.32
CA GLU A 125 -7.95 16.45 -7.24
C GLU A 125 -9.21 15.77 -6.67
N GLU A 126 -9.61 14.61 -7.22
CA GLU A 126 -10.87 13.95 -6.86
C GLU A 126 -10.68 12.65 -6.06
N LYS A 127 -9.53 11.95 -6.24
CA LYS A 127 -9.14 10.73 -5.50
C LYS A 127 -10.27 9.69 -5.41
N ASN A 128 -10.83 9.29 -6.55
CA ASN A 128 -11.94 8.32 -6.54
C ASN A 128 -11.40 6.90 -6.45
N ILE A 129 -11.90 6.11 -5.50
CA ILE A 129 -11.59 4.68 -5.47
C ILE A 129 -12.18 4.02 -6.72
N ARG A 130 -11.32 3.36 -7.48
CA ARG A 130 -11.69 2.59 -8.67
C ARG A 130 -11.64 1.09 -8.42
N TRP A 131 -10.74 0.67 -7.55
CA TRP A 131 -10.53 -0.72 -7.19
C TRP A 131 -9.89 -0.81 -5.80
N PHE A 132 -10.15 -1.91 -5.10
CA PHE A 132 -9.36 -2.31 -3.95
C PHE A 132 -9.09 -3.81 -3.98
N SER A 133 -7.95 -4.22 -3.43
CA SER A 133 -7.58 -5.63 -3.26
C SER A 133 -7.39 -5.90 -1.77
N GLN A 134 -7.97 -7.00 -1.28
CA GLN A 134 -7.66 -7.52 0.04
C GLN A 134 -6.42 -8.40 -0.03
N VAL A 135 -5.57 -8.30 0.97
CA VAL A 135 -4.26 -8.95 0.99
C VAL A 135 -4.04 -9.61 2.33
N ASP A 136 -3.51 -10.83 2.27
CA ASP A 136 -3.04 -11.51 3.46
C ASP A 136 -1.76 -10.84 3.95
N ARG A 137 -1.75 -10.48 5.22
CA ARG A 137 -0.57 -9.86 5.83
C ARG A 137 0.53 -10.89 6.01
N ILE A 138 1.75 -10.45 5.70
CA ILE A 138 2.95 -11.11 6.19
C ILE A 138 3.11 -10.70 7.65
N ILE A 139 3.03 -11.66 8.56
CA ILE A 139 3.21 -11.44 9.99
C ILE A 139 4.28 -12.42 10.48
N PRO A 140 5.37 -11.93 11.12
CA PRO A 140 6.35 -12.81 11.73
C PRO A 140 5.69 -13.58 12.88
N HIS A 141 6.15 -14.81 13.11
CA HIS A 141 5.81 -15.48 14.36
C HIS A 141 6.32 -14.62 15.53
N PHE A 142 5.56 -14.54 16.64
CA PHE A 142 5.88 -13.65 17.78
C PHE A 142 7.31 -13.82 18.34
N MET A 143 7.90 -15.01 18.17
CA MET A 143 9.28 -15.32 18.58
C MET A 143 10.36 -14.66 17.70
N TYR A 144 10.00 -14.22 16.49
CA TYR A 144 10.90 -13.65 15.49
C TYR A 144 10.55 -12.20 15.15
N GLU A 145 9.56 -11.62 15.84
CA GLU A 145 9.21 -10.22 15.65
C GLU A 145 10.31 -9.33 16.21
N ASN A 146 10.88 -8.48 15.34
CA ASN A 146 11.70 -7.36 15.77
C ASN A 146 10.81 -6.11 15.80
N GLU A 147 10.50 -5.66 17.01
CA GLU A 147 9.57 -4.53 17.21
C GLU A 147 10.16 -3.19 16.79
N HIS A 148 11.48 -3.08 16.66
CA HIS A 148 12.15 -1.84 16.28
C HIS A 148 12.42 -1.85 14.78
N LEU A 149 12.10 -0.79 14.03
CA LEU A 149 12.55 -0.63 12.64
C LEU A 149 13.62 0.45 12.62
N THR A 150 14.85 0.09 12.26
CA THR A 150 15.98 1.01 12.15
C THR A 150 16.58 0.80 10.77
N LEU A 151 16.16 1.63 9.82
CA LEU A 151 16.63 1.63 8.44
C LEU A 151 17.28 2.98 8.16
#